data_AF-A0A9J7AWV1-F1
#
_entry.id   AF-A0A9J7AWV1-F1
#
_cell.length_a   1.000
_cell.length_b   1.000
_cell.length_c   1.000
_cell.angle_alpha   90.00
_cell.angle_beta   90.00
_cell.angle_gamma   90.00
#
_symmetry.space_group_name_H-M   'P 1'
#
loop_
_entity.id
_entity.type
_entity.pdbx_description
1 polymer ?
#
loop_
_entity_poly.entity_id
_entity_poly.type
_entity_poly.pdbx_seq_one_letter_code
_entity_poly.pdbx_strand_id
1 'polypeptide(L)'
;MSDCIDQNFPCQNPDYSIFDTVATNELNSPDSASDIVNHSWFCSIIPTDEKYQIGDLNSSKYLKPMHGRMGIYHLWTDYDECDEHQTYIMKCQYVGKGPPSIRVASHIKSKWPKEATLFFTFHECENRIAKYYEQLFLDTYNFALNDNENGGAEILYAVWDKERYELGTHPSEISSYSKMNGLDDL
;
A
#
# COMPACT_ATOMS: atom_id res chain seq x y z
N MET A 1 -10.24 -22.37 -18.52
CA MET A 1 -9.81 -21.20 -17.74
C MET A 1 -10.89 -20.18 -18.03
N SER A 2 -11.74 -19.91 -17.04
CA SER A 2 -12.72 -18.84 -17.11
C SER A 2 -11.91 -17.56 -16.94
N ASP A 3 -11.46 -17.03 -18.06
CA ASP A 3 -10.67 -15.82 -18.03
C ASP A 3 -11.66 -14.69 -17.62
N CYS A 4 -11.33 -13.93 -16.58
CA CYS A 4 -12.10 -12.76 -16.13
C CYS A 4 -12.00 -11.59 -17.13
N ILE A 5 -12.09 -11.89 -18.44
CA ILE A 5 -11.85 -10.99 -19.60
C ILE A 5 -12.78 -9.78 -19.59
N ASP A 6 -13.92 -9.88 -18.91
CA ASP A 6 -14.92 -8.81 -18.87
C ASP A 6 -14.60 -7.69 -17.86
N GLN A 7 -13.56 -7.84 -17.04
CA GLN A 7 -13.16 -6.81 -16.08
C GLN A 7 -12.07 -5.91 -16.69
N ASN A 8 -12.27 -4.57 -16.62
CA ASN A 8 -11.30 -3.56 -17.07
C ASN A 8 -10.06 -3.45 -16.13
N PHE A 9 -9.75 -4.50 -15.37
CA PHE A 9 -8.69 -4.54 -14.39
C PHE A 9 -8.11 -5.96 -14.27
N PRO A 10 -6.84 -6.10 -13.86
CA PRO A 10 -6.22 -7.40 -13.70
C PRO A 10 -6.64 -8.05 -12.38
N CYS A 11 -7.38 -9.15 -12.42
CA CYS A 11 -7.70 -9.96 -11.23
C CYS A 11 -6.58 -10.92 -10.82
N GLN A 12 -5.62 -11.16 -11.73
CA GLN A 12 -4.40 -11.94 -11.53
C GLN A 12 -3.27 -11.34 -12.36
N ASN A 13 -2.03 -11.45 -11.87
CA ASN A 13 -0.81 -11.06 -12.58
C ASN A 13 -0.91 -9.67 -13.26
N PRO A 14 -1.08 -8.58 -12.49
CA PRO A 14 -1.07 -7.24 -13.08
C PRO A 14 0.21 -7.00 -13.86
N ASP A 15 0.09 -6.32 -15.00
CA ASP A 15 1.24 -6.00 -15.84
C ASP A 15 2.00 -4.80 -15.25
N TYR A 16 3.24 -5.05 -14.85
CA TYR A 16 4.16 -4.02 -14.37
C TYR A 16 5.36 -3.81 -15.31
N SER A 17 5.29 -4.34 -16.53
CA SER A 17 6.43 -4.42 -17.45
C SER A 17 7.08 -3.08 -17.77
N ILE A 18 6.32 -1.98 -17.81
CA ILE A 18 6.86 -0.64 -18.05
C ILE A 18 7.82 -0.25 -16.91
N PHE A 19 7.38 -0.37 -15.66
CA PHE A 19 8.21 -0.08 -14.50
C PHE A 19 9.43 -1.01 -14.46
N ASP A 20 9.20 -2.32 -14.58
CA ASP A 20 10.25 -3.34 -14.41
C ASP A 20 11.32 -3.22 -15.50
N THR A 21 10.92 -2.90 -16.73
CA THR A 21 11.85 -2.68 -17.85
C THR A 21 12.76 -1.49 -17.59
N VAL A 22 12.19 -0.34 -17.18
CA VAL A 22 13.00 0.87 -16.89
C VAL A 22 13.92 0.60 -15.70
N ALA A 23 13.39 0.02 -14.61
CA ALA A 23 14.19 -0.31 -13.44
C ALA A 23 15.37 -1.24 -13.78
N THR A 24 15.14 -2.28 -14.60
CA THR A 24 16.19 -3.24 -15.00
C THR A 24 17.24 -2.62 -15.92
N ASN A 25 16.86 -1.65 -16.74
CA ASN A 25 17.80 -0.95 -17.61
C ASN A 25 18.70 0.05 -16.85
N GLU A 26 18.21 0.61 -15.75
CA GLU A 26 18.90 1.69 -15.02
C GLU A 26 19.58 1.22 -13.73
N LEU A 27 19.16 0.09 -13.15
CA LEU A 27 19.69 -0.46 -11.91
C LEU A 27 20.31 -1.85 -12.12
N ASN A 28 21.34 -2.17 -11.32
CA ASN A 28 22.07 -3.44 -11.44
C ASN A 28 21.27 -4.65 -10.90
N SER A 29 20.28 -4.43 -10.03
CA SER A 29 19.41 -5.45 -9.43
C SER A 29 18.20 -4.78 -8.75
N PRO A 30 17.22 -4.26 -9.51
CA PRO A 30 16.02 -3.67 -8.94
C PRO A 30 15.10 -4.73 -8.32
N ASP A 31 14.31 -4.32 -7.33
CA ASP A 31 13.12 -5.04 -6.90
C ASP A 31 12.04 -4.85 -7.98
N SER A 32 11.27 -5.90 -8.27
CA SER A 32 10.15 -5.76 -9.21
C SER A 32 9.03 -4.92 -8.58
N ALA A 33 8.24 -4.25 -9.41
CA ALA A 33 7.03 -3.57 -8.93
C ALA A 33 6.12 -4.53 -8.17
N SER A 34 6.00 -5.78 -8.63
CA SER A 34 5.21 -6.80 -7.95
C SER A 34 5.73 -7.09 -6.54
N ASP A 35 7.05 -7.18 -6.35
CA ASP A 35 7.65 -7.35 -5.02
C ASP A 35 7.36 -6.13 -4.14
N ILE A 36 7.44 -4.93 -4.71
CA ILE A 36 7.19 -3.68 -3.99
C ILE A 36 5.73 -3.54 -3.55
N VAL A 37 4.73 -3.97 -4.35
CA VAL A 37 3.30 -3.67 -4.08
C VAL A 37 2.47 -4.87 -3.63
N ASN A 38 2.78 -6.08 -4.09
CA ASN A 38 2.07 -7.31 -3.72
C ASN A 38 2.78 -8.07 -2.61
N HIS A 39 4.12 -7.98 -2.55
CA HIS A 39 4.93 -8.70 -1.56
C HIS A 39 5.66 -7.75 -0.60
N SER A 40 5.20 -6.51 -0.48
CA SER A 40 5.78 -5.52 0.43
C SER A 40 5.87 -6.09 1.84
N TRP A 41 6.99 -5.82 2.52
CA TRP A 41 7.24 -6.24 3.90
C TRP A 41 6.09 -5.89 4.85
N PHE A 42 5.50 -4.69 4.69
CA PHE A 42 4.34 -4.28 5.46
C PHE A 42 3.10 -4.07 4.59
N CYS A 43 1.96 -4.56 5.05
CA CYS A 43 0.60 -4.30 4.57
C CYS A 43 -0.34 -4.19 5.77
N SER A 44 -1.23 -3.20 5.81
CA SER A 44 -2.28 -3.14 6.82
C SER A 44 -3.40 -2.17 6.44
N ILE A 45 -4.57 -2.36 7.01
CA ILE A 45 -5.63 -1.35 7.06
C ILE A 45 -5.28 -0.36 8.16
N ILE A 46 -5.27 0.95 7.84
CA ILE A 46 -4.97 2.01 8.79
C ILE A 46 -6.26 2.74 9.15
N PRO A 47 -6.66 2.79 10.44
CA PRO A 47 -7.85 3.52 10.83
C PRO A 47 -7.66 5.02 10.62
N THR A 48 -8.53 5.61 9.79
CA THR A 48 -8.50 7.04 9.44
C THR A 48 -9.41 7.91 10.31
N ASP A 49 -10.31 7.28 11.07
CA ASP A 49 -11.29 7.90 11.96
C ASP A 49 -11.35 7.10 13.27
N GLU A 50 -11.67 7.76 14.39
CA GLU A 50 -11.88 7.13 15.70
C GLU A 50 -12.97 6.07 15.65
N LYS A 51 -14.01 6.24 14.82
CA LYS A 51 -15.09 5.25 14.67
C LYS A 51 -14.62 3.89 14.12
N TYR A 52 -13.46 3.84 13.49
CA TYR A 52 -12.87 2.63 12.91
C TYR A 52 -11.68 2.10 13.72
N GLN A 53 -11.37 2.70 14.87
CA GLN A 53 -10.31 2.22 15.75
C GLN A 53 -10.80 1.02 16.57
N ILE A 54 -9.95 0.00 16.69
CA ILE A 54 -10.19 -1.15 17.56
C ILE A 54 -9.46 -0.90 18.87
N GLY A 55 -10.20 -0.73 19.97
CA GLY A 55 -9.65 -0.35 21.27
C GLY A 55 -8.83 0.95 21.17
N ASP A 56 -7.58 0.93 21.63
CA ASP A 56 -6.69 2.08 21.59
C ASP A 56 -5.71 2.07 20.39
N LEU A 57 -5.94 1.23 19.38
CA LEU A 57 -5.13 1.10 18.16
C LEU A 57 -5.47 2.20 17.15
N ASN A 58 -4.83 3.36 17.29
CA ASN A 58 -4.88 4.44 16.30
C ASN A 58 -3.84 4.27 15.17
N SER A 59 -3.92 5.13 14.15
CA SER A 59 -2.99 5.11 13.01
C SER A 59 -1.52 5.16 13.41
N SER A 60 -1.15 5.90 14.46
CA SER A 60 0.23 5.95 14.94
C SER A 60 0.73 4.59 15.47
N LYS A 61 -0.15 3.75 16.04
CA LYS A 61 0.23 2.42 16.52
C LYS A 61 0.31 1.41 15.40
N TYR A 62 -0.61 1.45 14.44
CA TYR A 62 -0.52 0.67 13.21
C TYR A 62 0.78 0.97 12.45
N LEU A 63 1.23 2.22 12.46
CA LEU A 63 2.45 2.63 11.76
C LEU A 63 3.74 2.39 12.56
N LYS A 64 3.65 1.91 13.80
CA LYS A 64 4.79 1.76 14.71
C LYS A 64 5.83 0.72 14.27
N PRO A 65 5.48 -0.42 13.63
CA PRO A 65 6.48 -1.37 13.09
C PRO A 65 7.52 -0.72 12.16
N MET A 66 7.16 0.40 11.53
CA MET A 66 8.01 1.13 10.59
C MET A 66 8.83 2.26 11.23
N HIS A 67 8.78 2.42 12.55
CA HIS A 67 9.54 3.48 13.21
C HIS A 67 11.04 3.29 12.94
N GLY A 68 11.67 4.33 12.36
CA GLY A 68 13.11 4.33 12.08
C GLY A 68 13.49 3.60 10.79
N ARG A 69 12.52 3.01 10.08
CA ARG A 69 12.73 2.37 8.78
C ARG A 69 12.66 3.39 7.64
N MET A 70 13.34 3.06 6.55
CA MET A 70 13.36 3.83 5.32
C MET A 70 12.83 2.97 4.18
N GLY A 71 12.07 3.56 3.27
CA GLY A 71 11.51 2.81 2.16
C GLY A 71 10.51 3.61 1.35
N ILE A 72 9.81 2.89 0.49
CA ILE A 72 8.68 3.38 -0.31
C ILE A 72 7.38 2.85 0.29
N TYR A 73 6.34 3.67 0.27
CA TYR A 73 5.00 3.30 0.70
C TYR A 73 3.95 3.71 -0.32
N HIS A 74 2.83 3.00 -0.26
CA HIS A 74 1.68 3.23 -1.11
C HIS A 74 0.41 3.29 -0.27
N LEU A 75 -0.50 4.17 -0.65
CA LEU A 75 -1.84 4.28 -0.07
C LEU A 75 -2.85 3.76 -1.08
N TRP A 76 -3.69 2.83 -0.66
CA TRP A 76 -4.61 2.12 -1.53
C TRP A 76 -6.04 2.27 -1.04
N THR A 77 -6.96 2.21 -2.00
CA THR A 77 -8.37 1.94 -1.76
C THR A 77 -8.71 0.57 -2.31
N ASP A 78 -9.65 -0.10 -1.66
CA ASP A 78 -10.34 -1.24 -2.26
C ASP A 78 -10.98 -0.81 -3.59
N TYR A 79 -10.91 -1.68 -4.60
CA TYR A 79 -11.39 -1.38 -5.95
C TYR A 79 -12.40 -2.42 -6.44
N ASP A 80 -12.03 -3.70 -6.39
CA ASP A 80 -12.91 -4.80 -6.79
C ASP A 80 -12.40 -6.14 -6.22
N GLU A 81 -13.20 -7.20 -6.33
CA GLU A 81 -12.82 -8.56 -5.95
C GLU A 81 -13.13 -9.56 -7.07
N CYS A 82 -12.37 -10.65 -7.09
CA CYS A 82 -12.60 -11.76 -8.00
C CYS A 82 -12.93 -13.02 -7.20
N ASP A 83 -14.20 -13.39 -7.20
CA ASP A 83 -14.69 -14.60 -6.52
C ASP A 83 -14.04 -15.89 -7.08
N GLU A 84 -13.79 -15.95 -8.39
CA GLU A 84 -13.22 -17.15 -9.01
C GLU A 84 -11.79 -17.43 -8.55
N HIS A 85 -10.98 -16.37 -8.41
CA HIS A 85 -9.57 -16.46 -8.04
C HIS A 85 -9.31 -16.14 -6.56
N GLN A 86 -10.34 -15.73 -5.82
CA GLN A 86 -10.27 -15.31 -4.43
C GLN A 86 -9.21 -14.21 -4.21
N THR A 87 -9.22 -13.22 -5.10
CA THR A 87 -8.28 -12.09 -5.09
C THR A 87 -8.98 -10.76 -4.90
N TYR A 88 -8.28 -9.84 -4.24
CA TYR A 88 -8.72 -8.48 -3.97
C TYR A 88 -7.87 -7.50 -4.76
N ILE A 89 -8.52 -6.63 -5.52
CA ILE A 89 -7.89 -5.67 -6.40
C ILE A 89 -7.87 -4.33 -5.68
N MET A 90 -6.67 -3.80 -5.52
CA MET A 90 -6.42 -2.55 -4.82
C MET A 90 -5.96 -1.50 -5.82
N LYS A 91 -6.57 -0.32 -5.79
CA LYS A 91 -6.15 0.80 -6.63
C LYS A 91 -5.25 1.75 -5.85
N CYS A 92 -4.05 2.02 -6.37
CA CYS A 92 -3.13 2.94 -5.72
C CYS A 92 -3.61 4.38 -5.88
N GLN A 93 -3.70 5.10 -4.77
CA GLN A 93 -4.11 6.51 -4.73
C GLN A 93 -2.92 7.44 -4.53
N TYR A 94 -1.85 6.96 -3.89
CA TYR A 94 -0.68 7.74 -3.55
C TYR A 94 0.57 6.88 -3.45
N VAL A 95 1.70 7.37 -3.96
CA VAL A 95 3.04 6.84 -3.71
C VAL A 95 3.90 7.86 -2.98
N GLY A 96 4.73 7.40 -2.04
CA GLY A 96 5.76 8.24 -1.48
C GLY A 96 6.86 7.47 -0.76
N LYS A 97 7.91 8.18 -0.34
CA LYS A 97 9.01 7.59 0.43
C LYS A 97 9.21 8.19 1.81
N GLY A 98 10.08 7.56 2.59
CA GLY A 98 10.60 8.08 3.85
C GLY A 98 10.15 7.26 5.05
N PRO A 99 10.42 7.74 6.27
CA PRO A 99 9.80 7.17 7.45
C PRO A 99 8.28 7.47 7.38
N PRO A 100 7.42 6.43 7.34
CA PRO A 100 5.99 6.61 7.03
C PRO A 100 5.20 7.21 8.20
N SER A 101 5.61 7.00 9.45
CA SER A 101 4.84 7.35 10.65
C SER A 101 4.32 8.80 10.68
N ILE A 102 5.16 9.78 10.37
CA ILE A 102 4.76 11.20 10.35
C ILE A 102 4.05 11.57 9.04
N ARG A 103 4.53 11.03 7.92
CA ARG A 103 4.04 11.40 6.59
C ARG A 103 2.62 10.89 6.34
N VAL A 104 2.34 9.64 6.69
CA VAL A 104 1.02 9.03 6.52
C VAL A 104 -0.01 9.71 7.42
N ALA A 105 0.34 10.03 8.68
CA ALA A 105 -0.56 10.80 9.56
C ALA A 105 -0.93 12.18 8.95
N SER A 106 0.05 12.86 8.34
CA SER A 106 -0.19 14.11 7.62
C SER A 106 -1.12 13.89 6.42
N HIS A 107 -0.92 12.83 5.64
CA HIS A 107 -1.74 12.50 4.47
C HIS A 107 -3.18 12.16 4.86
N ILE A 108 -3.38 11.36 5.91
CA ILE A 108 -4.71 11.05 6.44
C ILE A 108 -5.48 12.34 6.76
N LYS A 109 -4.80 13.32 7.37
CA LYS A 109 -5.43 14.58 7.76
C LYS A 109 -5.72 15.53 6.60
N SER A 110 -4.85 15.56 5.59
CA SER A 110 -4.83 16.64 4.58
C SER A 110 -5.24 16.22 3.17
N LYS A 111 -5.12 14.93 2.83
CA LYS A 111 -5.33 14.41 1.48
C LYS A 111 -6.33 13.28 1.40
N TRP A 112 -6.36 12.41 2.42
CA TRP A 112 -7.16 11.19 2.35
C TRP A 112 -8.67 11.51 2.41
N PRO A 113 -9.51 10.92 1.55
CA PRO A 113 -10.95 11.10 1.61
C PRO A 113 -11.51 10.65 2.97
N LYS A 114 -12.43 11.45 3.52
CA LYS A 114 -13.15 11.05 4.74
C LYS A 114 -13.96 9.78 4.47
N GLU A 115 -14.05 8.92 5.46
CA GLU A 115 -14.83 7.67 5.44
C GLU A 115 -14.34 6.58 4.48
N ALA A 116 -13.34 6.85 3.65
CA ALA A 116 -12.69 5.83 2.82
C ALA A 116 -11.72 4.99 3.65
N THR A 117 -11.81 3.67 3.51
CA THR A 117 -10.85 2.71 4.08
C THR A 117 -9.47 2.98 3.48
N LEU A 118 -8.48 3.16 4.34
CA LEU A 118 -7.09 3.30 3.93
C LEU A 118 -6.37 1.96 4.10
N PHE A 119 -5.93 1.41 2.98
CA PHE A 119 -4.94 0.34 2.98
C PHE A 119 -3.56 0.95 2.75
N PHE A 120 -2.56 0.39 3.41
CA PHE A 120 -1.21 0.92 3.41
C PHE A 120 -0.22 -0.22 3.17
N THR A 121 0.72 -0.04 2.27
CA THR A 121 1.88 -0.93 2.13
C THR A 121 3.20 -0.18 2.26
N PHE A 122 4.23 -0.86 2.75
CA PHE A 122 5.59 -0.32 2.82
C PHE A 122 6.63 -1.39 2.48
N HIS A 123 7.53 -1.02 1.59
CA HIS A 123 8.67 -1.82 1.15
C HIS A 123 9.97 -1.15 1.62
N GLU A 124 10.67 -1.83 2.52
CA GLU A 124 11.90 -1.31 3.11
C GLU A 124 13.05 -1.35 2.07
N CYS A 125 13.68 -0.21 1.87
CA CYS A 125 14.84 -0.08 0.98
C CYS A 125 15.68 1.15 1.36
N GLU A 126 16.89 1.24 0.82
CA GLU A 126 17.75 2.39 1.05
C GLU A 126 17.10 3.69 0.56
N ASN A 127 17.33 4.82 1.24
CA ASN A 127 16.75 6.12 0.87
C ASN A 127 17.03 6.53 -0.59
N ARG A 128 18.19 6.14 -1.15
CA ARG A 128 18.52 6.43 -2.54
C ARG A 128 17.66 5.61 -3.50
N ILE A 129 17.43 4.34 -3.18
CA ILE A 129 16.58 3.43 -3.94
C ILE A 129 15.12 3.86 -3.82
N ALA A 130 14.66 4.23 -2.61
CA ALA A 130 13.31 4.73 -2.40
C ALA A 130 13.01 6.02 -3.21
N LYS A 131 14.00 6.93 -3.34
CA LYS A 131 13.91 8.11 -4.22
C LYS A 131 13.74 7.72 -5.69
N TYR A 132 14.51 6.74 -6.14
CA TYR A 132 14.46 6.25 -7.50
C TYR A 132 13.11 5.60 -7.80
N TYR A 133 12.66 4.66 -6.96
CA TYR A 133 11.38 4.00 -7.14
C TYR A 133 10.21 4.98 -7.06
N GLU A 134 10.19 5.92 -6.10
CA GLU A 134 9.14 6.95 -6.01
C GLU A 134 9.02 7.72 -7.32
N GLN A 135 10.14 8.17 -7.90
CA GLN A 135 10.12 8.86 -9.18
C GLN A 135 9.66 7.95 -10.33
N LEU A 136 10.17 6.72 -10.40
CA LEU A 136 9.79 5.80 -11.47
C LEU A 136 8.30 5.42 -11.43
N PHE A 137 7.73 5.25 -10.23
CA PHE A 137 6.29 5.08 -10.06
C PHE A 137 5.53 6.32 -10.56
N LEU A 138 5.96 7.53 -10.20
CA LEU A 138 5.33 8.79 -10.62
C LEU A 138 5.44 9.06 -12.13
N ASP A 139 6.49 8.56 -12.77
CA ASP A 139 6.69 8.67 -14.22
C ASP A 139 5.87 7.64 -15.00
N THR A 140 5.54 6.50 -14.37
CA THR A 140 4.83 5.39 -15.00
C THR A 140 3.31 5.49 -14.79
N TYR A 141 2.89 5.71 -13.55
CA TYR A 141 1.49 5.58 -13.12
C TYR A 141 0.91 6.90 -12.63
N ASN A 142 -0.40 7.03 -12.80
CA ASN A 142 -1.20 8.15 -12.37
C ASN A 142 -1.85 7.89 -11.00
N PHE A 143 -1.40 8.63 -9.98
CA PHE A 143 -1.93 8.63 -8.62
C PHE A 143 -2.77 9.89 -8.34
N ALA A 144 -4.01 9.67 -7.92
CA ALA A 144 -4.99 10.74 -7.70
C ALA A 144 -4.60 11.75 -6.60
N LEU A 145 -3.67 11.41 -5.69
CA LEU A 145 -3.28 12.25 -4.55
C LEU A 145 -1.83 12.79 -4.65
N ASN A 146 -1.13 12.54 -5.76
CA ASN A 146 0.21 13.08 -6.07
C ASN A 146 0.15 14.30 -7.02
N ASP A 147 -0.71 15.28 -6.72
CA ASP A 147 -1.16 16.37 -7.62
C ASP A 147 -0.07 17.17 -8.37
N ASN A 148 1.14 17.34 -7.81
CA ASN A 148 2.16 18.25 -8.36
C ASN A 148 3.33 17.54 -9.05
N GLU A 149 3.48 16.23 -8.87
CA GLU A 149 4.69 15.48 -9.25
C GLU A 149 4.41 14.25 -10.13
N ASN A 150 3.14 14.04 -10.47
CA ASN A 150 2.67 12.86 -11.18
C ASN A 150 2.59 13.14 -12.70
N GLY A 151 3.51 12.52 -13.46
CA GLY A 151 3.58 12.62 -14.92
C GLY A 151 3.11 11.35 -15.65
N GLY A 152 2.86 10.27 -14.92
CA GLY A 152 2.45 8.98 -15.44
C GLY A 152 1.01 8.96 -15.95
N ALA A 153 0.68 7.91 -16.71
CA ALA A 153 -0.62 7.75 -17.34
C ALA A 153 -1.32 6.44 -16.94
N GLU A 154 -0.55 5.42 -16.56
CA GLU A 154 -1.08 4.09 -16.26
C GLU A 154 -1.76 4.04 -14.89
N ILE A 155 -2.65 3.07 -14.66
CA ILE A 155 -3.26 2.87 -13.35
C ILE A 155 -2.50 1.77 -12.62
N LEU A 156 -1.94 2.08 -11.44
CA LEU A 156 -1.32 1.07 -10.60
C LEU A 156 -2.36 0.30 -9.80
N TYR A 157 -2.49 -0.99 -10.09
CA TYR A 157 -3.23 -1.94 -9.28
C TYR A 157 -2.27 -2.83 -8.49
N ALA A 158 -2.71 -3.29 -7.33
CA ALA A 158 -2.15 -4.45 -6.65
C ALA A 158 -3.22 -5.54 -6.54
N VAL A 159 -2.79 -6.80 -6.52
CA VAL A 159 -3.67 -7.96 -6.40
C VAL A 159 -3.23 -8.74 -5.18
N TRP A 160 -4.07 -8.77 -4.16
CA TRP A 160 -3.78 -9.43 -2.89
C TRP A 160 -4.65 -10.66 -2.73
N ASP A 161 -4.10 -11.66 -2.05
CA ASP A 161 -4.92 -12.74 -1.53
C ASP A 161 -5.75 -12.27 -0.33
N LYS A 162 -6.70 -13.12 0.07
CA LYS A 162 -7.58 -12.86 1.20
C LYS A 162 -6.84 -12.60 2.52
N GLU A 163 -5.76 -13.34 2.79
CA GLU A 163 -5.00 -13.20 4.04
C GLU A 163 -4.36 -11.81 4.12
N ARG A 164 -3.68 -11.37 3.06
CA ARG A 164 -3.05 -10.05 3.00
C ARG A 164 -4.09 -8.92 3.01
N TYR A 165 -5.24 -9.11 2.36
CA TYR A 165 -6.32 -8.13 2.35
C TYR A 165 -6.96 -7.95 3.73
N GLU A 166 -7.35 -9.04 4.39
CA GLU A 166 -8.09 -8.98 5.66
C GLU A 166 -7.18 -8.78 6.88
N LEU A 167 -6.01 -9.43 6.91
CA LEU A 167 -5.13 -9.46 8.08
C LEU A 167 -3.90 -8.55 7.92
N GLY A 168 -3.51 -8.26 6.68
CA GLY A 168 -2.26 -7.58 6.39
C GLY A 168 -1.03 -8.42 6.78
N THR A 169 0.05 -7.74 7.12
CA THR A 169 1.29 -8.34 7.61
C THR A 169 1.58 -7.79 8.99
N HIS A 170 2.21 -8.58 9.86
CA HIS A 170 2.54 -8.18 11.24
C HIS A 170 1.33 -7.91 12.18
N PRO A 171 0.17 -8.61 12.06
CA PRO A 171 -0.99 -8.35 12.93
C PRO A 171 -0.66 -8.56 14.41
N SER A 172 0.19 -9.56 14.73
CA SER A 172 0.63 -9.84 16.11
C SER A 172 1.55 -8.75 16.68
N GLU A 173 2.38 -8.11 15.85
CA GLU A 173 3.22 -7.01 16.30
C GLU A 173 2.37 -5.76 16.55
N ILE A 174 1.45 -5.45 15.63
CA ILE A 174 0.52 -4.32 15.78
C ILE A 174 -0.32 -4.48 17.05
N SER A 175 -0.90 -5.66 17.26
CA SER A 175 -1.74 -5.94 18.44
C SER A 175 -0.95 -5.82 19.74
N SER A 176 0.35 -6.15 19.75
CA SER A 176 1.23 -5.98 20.92
C SER A 176 1.38 -4.51 21.37
N TYR A 177 1.04 -3.55 20.51
CA TYR A 177 1.03 -2.12 20.85
C TYR A 177 -0.29 -1.63 21.43
N SER A 178 -1.33 -2.46 21.43
CA SER A 178 -2.57 -2.20 22.14
C SER A 178 -2.34 -2.33 23.64
N LYS A 179 -2.94 -1.44 24.43
CA LYS A 179 -3.07 -1.64 25.87
C LYS A 179 -4.46 -2.19 26.14
N MET A 180 -4.72 -3.44 25.74
CA MET A 180 -5.97 -4.11 26.10
C MET A 180 -6.03 -4.21 27.62
N ASN A 181 -6.96 -3.47 28.24
CA ASN A 181 -7.12 -3.44 29.69
C ASN A 181 -8.38 -4.18 30.15
N GLY A 182 -9.16 -4.78 29.23
CA GLY A 182 -10.32 -5.60 29.61
C GLY A 182 -10.99 -6.34 28.45
N LEU A 183 -11.95 -7.20 28.80
CA LEU A 183 -12.80 -7.98 27.87
C LEU A 183 -13.69 -7.10 26.97
N ASP A 184 -13.83 -5.81 27.28
CA ASP A 184 -14.58 -4.83 26.49
C ASP A 184 -13.77 -4.26 25.30
N ASP A 185 -12.48 -4.63 25.18
CA ASP A 185 -11.56 -4.25 24.08
C ASP A 185 -11.49 -5.32 22.95
N LEU A 186 -12.34 -6.35 23.00
CA LEU A 186 -12.43 -7.49 22.05
C LEU A 186 -13.66 -7.42 21.14
#